data_AF-A0A8T6RET2-F1
#
_entry.id   AF-A0A8T6RET2-F1
#
_cell.length_a   1.000
_cell.length_b   1.000
_cell.length_c   1.000
_cell.angle_alpha   90.00
_cell.angle_beta   90.00
_cell.angle_gamma   90.00
#
_symmetry.space_group_name_H-M   'P 1'
#
loop_
_entity.id
_entity.type
_entity.pdbx_description
1 polymer ?
#
loop_
_entity_poly.entity_id
_entity_poly.type
_entity_poly.pdbx_seq_one_letter_code
_entity_poly.pdbx_strand_id
1 'polypeptide(L)'
;MVLEKLLSAQFEFEIEKAFKKILARNKMDESLLEQDKDRLEILITKFDPYTEKELSKDFLIAACDGSGIENLCQYQDNHIQLVNSSLIVLDTNTVNKQPMKIIDLKSIPSLNNGNLLKIFTFNHDNIDFKNSFIEFLQSLFPNTDLLEIFWKYYNDLDVWFEKLPIITSKKSLTQILGNDIESYLLLRKPSENSVIQNDLRSTIELILIRKALLSDLKLKYLIIDGSMTILEPLKIMEKRDSPRKLPFRDYLLRDICHHARKKGTTLAAISKTHTVPGSFLISKLATDLGFKDHWYCRIPGVKEKEGELNITKSRIYIPPDLAVTYLARFYYLMPTLRIDFDYYWWKEYIQDSDPKIQQQNEIKIFKDLDFMAHEARWYGYPCPPAFAHEDCVITWDQQLIVSDKVVGVGKEMGLNERALISARRMIFS
;
A
#
# COMPACT_ATOMS: atom_id res chain seq x y z
N MET A 1 -40.60 2.49 -4.11
CA MET A 1 -40.44 1.19 -3.41
C MET A 1 -39.06 0.96 -2.77
N VAL A 2 -37.91 1.01 -3.48
CA VAL A 2 -36.59 0.82 -2.82
C VAL A 2 -36.23 2.02 -1.93
N LEU A 3 -36.43 3.24 -2.41
CA LEU A 3 -36.13 4.46 -1.64
C LEU A 3 -36.98 4.58 -0.37
N GLU A 4 -38.27 4.24 -0.42
CA GLU A 4 -39.17 4.24 0.74
C GLU A 4 -38.74 3.23 1.81
N LYS A 5 -38.16 2.07 1.42
CA LYS A 5 -37.58 1.11 2.38
C LYS A 5 -36.31 1.66 3.03
N LEU A 6 -35.44 2.33 2.25
CA LEU A 6 -34.20 2.95 2.74
C LEU A 6 -34.45 4.20 3.59
N LEU A 7 -35.65 4.78 3.55
CA LEU A 7 -36.07 5.92 4.36
C LEU A 7 -37.13 5.52 5.40
N SER A 8 -37.25 4.22 5.70
CA SER A 8 -38.22 3.71 6.66
C SER A 8 -37.66 3.74 8.09
N ALA A 9 -38.55 3.81 9.08
CA ALA A 9 -38.20 3.67 10.50
C ALA A 9 -37.45 2.35 10.80
N GLN A 10 -37.70 1.30 10.02
CA GLN A 10 -36.99 0.03 10.16
C GLN A 10 -35.52 0.16 9.73
N PHE A 11 -35.23 0.91 8.66
CA PHE A 11 -33.86 1.20 8.25
C PHE A 11 -33.14 2.03 9.33
N GLU A 12 -33.76 3.09 9.82
CA GLU A 12 -33.22 3.92 10.91
C GLU A 12 -32.91 3.08 12.15
N PHE A 13 -33.83 2.19 12.55
CA PHE A 13 -33.64 1.28 13.68
C PHE A 13 -32.43 0.35 13.51
N GLU A 14 -32.23 -0.25 12.33
CA GLU A 14 -31.07 -1.11 12.07
C GLU A 14 -29.75 -0.31 12.04
N ILE A 15 -29.77 0.94 11.53
CA ILE A 15 -28.62 1.85 11.59
C ILE A 15 -28.28 2.22 13.04
N GLU A 16 -29.27 2.58 13.86
CA GLU A 16 -29.06 2.87 15.28
C GLU A 16 -28.45 1.67 16.02
N LYS A 17 -28.93 0.46 15.73
CA LYS A 17 -28.41 -0.78 16.31
C LYS A 17 -26.95 -1.02 15.92
N ALA A 18 -26.59 -0.74 14.66
CA ALA A 18 -25.20 -0.74 14.21
C ALA A 18 -24.36 0.31 14.97
N PHE A 19 -24.83 1.56 15.09
CA PHE A 19 -24.11 2.60 15.82
C PHE A 19 -23.95 2.30 17.32
N LYS A 20 -24.96 1.72 17.97
CA LYS A 20 -24.86 1.25 19.36
C LYS A 20 -23.74 0.21 19.54
N LYS A 21 -23.56 -0.71 18.58
CA LYS A 21 -22.43 -1.66 18.58
C LYS A 21 -21.08 -0.97 18.42
N ILE A 22 -20.99 0.03 17.54
CA ILE A 22 -19.78 0.83 17.35
C ILE A 22 -19.42 1.59 18.64
N LEU A 23 -20.40 2.24 19.28
CA LEU A 23 -20.20 2.95 20.54
C LEU A 23 -19.73 2.02 21.67
N ALA A 24 -20.31 0.82 21.78
CA ALA A 24 -19.86 -0.16 22.77
C ALA A 24 -18.41 -0.59 22.55
N ARG A 25 -18.00 -0.76 21.29
CA ARG A 25 -16.60 -1.05 20.92
C ARG A 25 -15.67 0.12 21.24
N ASN A 26 -16.09 1.36 20.97
CA ASN A 26 -15.30 2.55 21.30
C ASN A 26 -15.03 2.66 22.80
N LYS A 27 -16.03 2.38 23.66
CA LYS A 27 -15.83 2.35 25.12
C LYS A 27 -14.82 1.30 25.56
N MET A 28 -14.80 0.15 24.90
CA MET A 28 -13.78 -0.87 25.15
C MET A 28 -12.38 -0.40 24.73
N ASP A 29 -12.26 0.21 23.54
CA ASP A 29 -11.00 0.77 23.06
C ASP A 29 -10.49 1.91 23.97
N GLU A 30 -11.38 2.74 24.53
CA GLU A 30 -11.06 3.75 25.55
C GLU A 30 -10.48 3.12 26.83
N SER A 31 -11.10 2.05 27.33
CA SER A 31 -10.61 1.33 28.51
C SER A 31 -9.25 0.66 28.28
N LEU A 32 -9.00 0.15 27.06
CA LEU A 32 -7.69 -0.41 26.69
C LEU A 32 -6.63 0.70 26.54
N LEU A 33 -6.99 1.84 25.97
CA LEU A 33 -6.09 2.98 25.83
C LEU A 33 -5.67 3.55 27.18
N GLU A 34 -6.59 3.63 28.15
CA GLU A 34 -6.26 4.11 29.49
C GLU A 34 -5.18 3.23 30.15
N GLN A 35 -5.18 1.92 29.88
CA GLN A 35 -4.12 1.01 30.35
C GLN A 35 -2.78 1.21 29.62
N ASP A 36 -2.80 1.80 28.42
CA ASP A 36 -1.60 2.11 27.63
C ASP A 36 -1.17 3.57 27.75
N LYS A 37 -1.90 4.42 28.50
CA LYS A 37 -1.76 5.88 28.48
C LYS A 37 -0.33 6.35 28.75
N ASP A 38 0.25 5.94 29.88
CA ASP A 38 1.62 6.35 30.26
C ASP A 38 2.66 5.95 29.20
N ARG A 39 2.46 4.79 28.55
CA ARG A 39 3.33 4.32 27.47
C ARG A 39 3.14 5.15 26.22
N LEU A 40 1.89 5.46 25.85
CA LEU A 40 1.56 6.28 24.70
C LEU A 40 2.08 7.72 24.84
N GLU A 41 2.02 8.32 26.03
CA GLU A 41 2.59 9.65 26.28
C GLU A 41 4.09 9.71 25.99
N ILE A 42 4.82 8.61 26.25
CA ILE A 42 6.25 8.48 25.93
C ILE A 42 6.48 8.24 24.43
N LEU A 43 5.59 7.49 23.78
CA LEU A 43 5.71 7.13 22.36
C LEU A 43 5.27 8.26 21.42
N ILE A 44 4.46 9.20 21.90
CA ILE A 44 4.07 10.41 21.16
C ILE A 44 5.25 11.40 21.22
N THR A 45 5.81 11.68 20.05
CA THR A 45 6.89 12.65 19.90
C THR A 45 6.42 13.82 19.05
N LYS A 46 6.56 15.04 19.59
CA LYS A 46 6.47 16.27 18.81
C LYS A 46 7.81 16.55 18.13
N PHE A 47 7.78 17.07 16.93
CA PHE A 47 8.94 17.61 16.24
C PHE A 47 8.64 18.99 15.66
N ASP A 48 9.69 19.75 15.41
CA ASP A 48 9.59 21.01 14.67
C ASP A 48 9.88 20.75 13.19
N PRO A 49 9.16 21.40 12.25
CA PRO A 49 9.48 21.36 10.83
C PRO A 49 10.92 21.79 10.51
N TYR A 50 11.31 21.71 9.24
CA TYR A 50 12.61 22.23 8.85
C TYR A 50 12.63 23.76 8.96
N THR A 51 13.75 24.28 9.44
CA THR A 51 14.09 25.69 9.27
C THR A 51 14.74 25.90 7.90
N GLU A 52 14.68 27.11 7.36
CA GLU A 52 15.35 27.45 6.08
C GLU A 52 16.86 27.11 6.05
N LYS A 53 17.50 26.99 7.22
CA LYS A 53 18.93 26.69 7.33
C LYS A 53 19.25 25.20 7.27
N GLU A 54 18.29 24.32 7.59
CA GLU A 54 18.51 22.87 7.63
C GLU A 54 18.41 22.22 6.23
N LEU A 55 17.62 22.81 5.33
CA LEU A 55 17.43 22.34 3.96
C LEU A 55 18.62 22.72 3.05
N SER A 56 19.72 22.00 3.20
CA SER A 56 20.99 22.28 2.50
C SER A 56 21.27 21.34 1.31
N LYS A 57 20.43 20.34 1.07
CA LYS A 57 20.63 19.34 0.01
C LYS A 57 19.30 18.94 -0.63
N ASP A 58 19.33 18.86 -1.95
CA ASP A 58 18.26 18.28 -2.75
C ASP A 58 18.25 16.76 -2.64
N PHE A 59 17.07 16.18 -2.76
CA PHE A 59 16.92 14.73 -2.86
C PHE A 59 15.74 14.36 -3.76
N LEU A 60 15.83 13.15 -4.33
CA LEU A 60 14.76 12.61 -5.16
C LEU A 60 13.78 11.80 -4.33
N ILE A 61 12.51 11.99 -4.64
CA ILE A 61 11.38 11.27 -4.05
C ILE A 61 10.59 10.65 -5.18
N ALA A 62 10.14 9.42 -5.02
CA ALA A 62 9.18 8.82 -5.94
C ALA A 62 7.90 8.41 -5.22
N ALA A 63 6.79 8.44 -5.95
CA ALA A 63 5.56 7.76 -5.54
C ALA A 63 4.84 7.20 -6.75
N CYS A 64 4.04 6.18 -6.51
CA CYS A 64 3.25 5.52 -7.54
C CYS A 64 1.81 5.38 -7.04
N ASP A 65 0.85 5.58 -7.93
CA ASP A 65 -0.55 5.26 -7.71
C ASP A 65 -1.12 4.57 -8.94
N GLY A 66 -2.24 3.88 -8.75
CA GLY A 66 -2.91 3.10 -9.77
C GLY A 66 -4.41 3.37 -9.79
N SER A 67 -4.97 3.30 -10.99
CA SER A 67 -6.40 3.38 -11.26
C SER A 67 -6.80 2.26 -12.21
N GLY A 68 -8.10 2.12 -12.49
CA GLY A 68 -8.54 1.15 -13.48
C GLY A 68 -10.05 1.01 -13.57
N ILE A 69 -10.47 0.20 -14.54
CA ILE A 69 -11.87 -0.07 -14.86
C ILE A 69 -12.07 -1.58 -14.74
N GLU A 70 -12.80 -2.01 -13.69
CA GLU A 70 -13.03 -3.43 -13.39
C GLU A 70 -13.86 -4.17 -14.44
N ASN A 71 -14.71 -3.46 -15.18
CA ASN A 71 -15.62 -4.01 -16.18
C ASN A 71 -15.60 -3.09 -17.40
N LEU A 72 -14.47 -3.05 -18.11
CA LEU A 72 -14.30 -2.17 -19.26
C LEU A 72 -15.21 -2.58 -20.42
N CYS A 73 -15.26 -3.89 -20.68
CA CYS A 73 -16.13 -4.52 -21.65
C CYS A 73 -16.29 -6.00 -21.27
N GLN A 74 -17.45 -6.58 -21.57
CA GLN A 74 -17.69 -8.02 -21.48
C GLN A 74 -18.09 -8.55 -22.86
N TYR A 75 -17.57 -9.71 -23.22
CA TYR A 75 -18.00 -10.46 -24.40
C TYR A 75 -18.28 -11.90 -23.99
N GLN A 76 -19.55 -12.31 -24.03
CA GLN A 76 -20.00 -13.59 -23.48
C GLN A 76 -19.60 -13.72 -21.99
N ASP A 77 -18.84 -14.73 -21.61
CA ASP A 77 -18.30 -14.95 -20.27
C ASP A 77 -16.90 -14.34 -20.05
N ASN A 78 -16.34 -13.64 -21.05
CA ASN A 78 -15.03 -13.00 -20.96
C ASN A 78 -15.16 -11.56 -20.47
N HIS A 79 -14.42 -11.25 -19.41
CA HIS A 79 -14.29 -9.94 -18.80
C HIS A 79 -13.01 -9.27 -19.27
N ILE A 80 -13.11 -8.01 -19.67
CA ILE A 80 -11.98 -7.17 -20.02
C ILE A 80 -11.86 -6.09 -18.96
N GLN A 81 -10.68 -6.00 -18.35
CA GLN A 81 -10.34 -5.02 -17.33
C GLN A 81 -9.23 -4.11 -17.83
N LEU A 82 -9.25 -2.85 -17.40
CA LEU A 82 -8.17 -1.90 -17.61
C LEU A 82 -7.50 -1.58 -16.28
N VAL A 83 -6.18 -1.57 -16.27
CA VAL A 83 -5.40 -1.05 -15.15
C VAL A 83 -4.41 -0.03 -15.69
N ASN A 84 -4.33 1.11 -15.02
CA ASN A 84 -3.41 2.19 -15.31
C ASN A 84 -2.62 2.52 -14.04
N SER A 85 -1.36 2.92 -14.18
CA SER A 85 -0.56 3.39 -13.05
C SER A 85 0.46 4.43 -13.51
N SER A 86 0.70 5.40 -12.63
CA SER A 86 1.66 6.48 -12.85
C SER A 86 2.67 6.55 -11.70
N LEU A 87 3.94 6.66 -12.07
CA LEU A 87 5.08 6.91 -11.22
C LEU A 87 5.51 8.36 -11.39
N ILE A 88 5.44 9.12 -10.32
CA ILE A 88 5.96 10.49 -10.25
C ILE A 88 7.27 10.49 -9.49
N VAL A 89 8.28 11.17 -10.05
CA VAL A 89 9.56 11.43 -9.39
C VAL A 89 9.73 12.93 -9.25
N LEU A 90 9.94 13.39 -8.02
CA LEU A 90 10.16 14.79 -7.68
C LEU A 90 11.58 15.00 -7.18
N ASP A 91 12.18 16.11 -7.59
CA ASP A 91 13.32 16.72 -6.92
C ASP A 91 12.79 17.78 -5.95
N THR A 92 13.27 17.73 -4.70
CA THR A 92 12.88 18.70 -3.67
C THR A 92 13.24 20.13 -4.02
N ASN A 93 14.29 20.36 -4.82
CA ASN A 93 14.72 21.68 -5.28
C ASN A 93 14.88 22.72 -4.15
N THR A 94 15.28 22.23 -2.97
CA THR A 94 15.44 22.97 -1.72
C THR A 94 16.65 23.89 -1.77
N VAL A 95 17.75 23.47 -2.41
CA VAL A 95 18.97 24.28 -2.57
C VAL A 95 18.67 25.57 -3.31
N ASN A 96 17.81 25.51 -4.33
CA ASN A 96 17.40 26.67 -5.11
C ASN A 96 16.22 27.45 -4.50
N LYS A 97 15.70 27.01 -3.34
CA LYS A 97 14.51 27.57 -2.68
C LYS A 97 13.30 27.70 -3.62
N GLN A 98 13.11 26.71 -4.48
CA GLN A 98 12.04 26.69 -5.47
C GLN A 98 11.04 25.56 -5.18
N PRO A 99 9.83 25.60 -5.77
CA PRO A 99 8.91 24.47 -5.69
C PRO A 99 9.57 23.18 -6.20
N MET A 100 9.08 22.06 -5.68
CA MET A 100 9.49 20.74 -6.13
C MET A 100 9.32 20.61 -7.64
N LYS A 101 10.27 19.93 -8.29
CA LYS A 101 10.31 19.78 -9.74
C LYS A 101 10.03 18.34 -10.12
N ILE A 102 9.06 18.13 -11.00
CA ILE A 102 8.83 16.82 -11.62
C ILE A 102 10.02 16.51 -12.55
N ILE A 103 10.61 15.33 -12.36
CA ILE A 103 11.68 14.81 -13.19
C ILE A 103 11.08 14.12 -14.43
N ASP A 104 11.57 14.49 -15.61
CA ASP A 104 11.17 13.83 -16.86
C ASP A 104 11.80 12.43 -16.94
N LEU A 105 10.95 11.41 -17.00
CA LEU A 105 11.36 10.00 -17.04
C LEU A 105 11.60 9.47 -18.46
N LYS A 106 11.43 10.28 -19.50
CA LYS A 106 11.68 9.87 -20.91
C LYS A 106 13.10 9.40 -21.17
N SER A 107 14.08 9.91 -20.43
CA SER A 107 15.47 9.48 -20.54
C SER A 107 15.77 8.16 -19.84
N ILE A 108 14.79 7.53 -19.19
CA ILE A 108 14.94 6.26 -18.47
C ILE A 108 13.98 5.23 -19.10
N PRO A 109 14.36 4.57 -20.21
CA PRO A 109 13.46 3.72 -20.99
C PRO A 109 12.78 2.62 -20.17
N SER A 110 13.46 2.08 -19.15
CA SER A 110 12.92 1.05 -18.27
C SER A 110 11.67 1.50 -17.49
N LEU A 111 11.50 2.81 -17.29
CA LEU A 111 10.36 3.40 -16.58
C LEU A 111 9.18 3.75 -17.49
N ASN A 112 9.34 3.68 -18.81
CA ASN A 112 8.26 3.90 -19.77
C ASN A 112 7.50 5.23 -19.54
N ASN A 113 8.25 6.33 -19.37
CA ASN A 113 7.73 7.66 -19.01
C ASN A 113 6.93 7.68 -17.69
N GLY A 114 7.22 6.77 -16.77
CA GLY A 114 6.50 6.62 -15.50
C GLY A 114 5.13 5.97 -15.63
N ASN A 115 4.72 5.51 -16.81
CA ASN A 115 3.35 5.06 -17.04
C ASN A 115 3.28 3.58 -17.42
N LEU A 116 2.30 2.89 -16.86
CA LEU A 116 2.01 1.49 -17.19
C LEU A 116 0.51 1.26 -17.34
N LEU A 117 0.10 1.04 -18.59
CA LEU A 117 -1.27 0.69 -18.97
C LEU A 117 -1.34 -0.78 -19.38
N LYS A 118 -2.27 -1.53 -18.82
CA LYS A 118 -2.49 -2.94 -19.14
C LYS A 118 -3.97 -3.28 -19.25
N ILE A 119 -4.28 -4.07 -20.26
CA ILE A 119 -5.56 -4.78 -20.37
C ILE A 119 -5.36 -6.18 -19.81
N PHE A 120 -6.30 -6.61 -18.98
CA PHE A 120 -6.37 -7.98 -18.49
C PHE A 120 -7.69 -8.59 -18.95
N THR A 121 -7.63 -9.84 -19.43
CA THR A 121 -8.81 -10.57 -19.89
C THR A 121 -8.87 -11.91 -19.18
N PHE A 122 -10.07 -12.29 -18.74
CA PHE A 122 -10.32 -13.59 -18.14
C PHE A 122 -11.79 -13.98 -18.30
N ASN A 123 -12.09 -15.27 -18.11
CA ASN A 123 -13.45 -15.78 -18.03
C ASN A 123 -13.71 -16.39 -16.64
N HIS A 124 -14.90 -16.93 -16.41
CA HIS A 124 -15.24 -17.58 -15.14
C HIS A 124 -14.69 -19.02 -14.99
N ASP A 125 -13.97 -19.54 -16.01
CA ASP A 125 -13.26 -20.80 -15.89
C ASP A 125 -11.96 -20.60 -15.08
N ASN A 126 -11.79 -21.40 -14.02
CA ASN A 126 -10.65 -21.26 -13.12
C ASN A 126 -9.30 -21.57 -13.79
N ILE A 127 -9.26 -22.47 -14.77
CA ILE A 127 -8.03 -22.85 -15.47
C ILE A 127 -7.61 -21.70 -16.39
N ASP A 128 -8.54 -21.14 -17.16
CA ASP A 128 -8.27 -20.04 -18.08
C ASP A 128 -7.92 -18.74 -17.34
N PHE A 129 -8.62 -18.42 -16.25
CA PHE A 129 -8.27 -17.27 -15.39
C PHE A 129 -6.84 -17.37 -14.88
N LYS A 130 -6.46 -18.56 -14.40
CA LYS A 130 -5.11 -18.83 -13.89
C LYS A 130 -4.04 -18.69 -14.97
N ASN A 131 -4.25 -19.26 -16.14
CA ASN A 131 -3.33 -19.13 -17.27
C ASN A 131 -3.19 -17.67 -17.68
N SER A 132 -4.31 -16.95 -17.80
CA SER A 132 -4.33 -15.51 -18.12
C SER A 132 -3.55 -14.68 -17.10
N PHE A 133 -3.69 -14.99 -15.81
CA PHE A 133 -2.94 -14.31 -14.75
C PHE A 133 -1.44 -14.58 -14.82
N ILE A 134 -1.03 -15.82 -15.09
CA ILE A 134 0.39 -16.17 -15.24
C ILE A 134 0.98 -15.49 -16.48
N GLU A 135 0.28 -15.52 -17.62
CA GLU A 135 0.69 -14.81 -18.84
C GLU A 135 0.81 -13.31 -18.60
N PHE A 136 -0.14 -12.73 -17.86
CA PHE A 136 -0.09 -11.33 -17.45
C PHE A 136 1.19 -11.04 -16.63
N LEU A 137 1.50 -11.84 -15.61
CA LEU A 137 2.72 -11.70 -14.83
C LEU A 137 3.98 -11.85 -15.70
N GLN A 138 4.06 -12.88 -16.54
CA GLN A 138 5.19 -13.09 -17.44
C GLN A 138 5.39 -11.90 -18.40
N SER A 139 4.30 -11.31 -18.89
CA SER A 139 4.35 -10.11 -19.73
C SER A 139 4.95 -8.88 -19.03
N LEU A 140 4.87 -8.84 -17.70
CA LEU A 140 5.40 -7.76 -16.86
C LEU A 140 6.85 -8.02 -16.44
N PHE A 141 7.28 -9.28 -16.47
CA PHE A 141 8.57 -9.76 -15.99
C PHE A 141 9.32 -10.60 -17.05
N PRO A 142 9.50 -10.12 -18.30
CA PRO A 142 10.01 -10.95 -19.40
C PRO A 142 11.42 -11.51 -19.15
N ASN A 143 12.21 -10.85 -18.29
CA ASN A 143 13.58 -11.25 -17.94
C ASN A 143 13.81 -11.37 -16.42
N THR A 144 12.75 -11.57 -15.64
CA THR A 144 12.88 -11.73 -14.17
C THR A 144 12.48 -13.13 -13.76
N ASP A 145 13.37 -13.75 -12.97
CA ASP A 145 13.08 -15.01 -12.33
C ASP A 145 12.09 -14.78 -11.17
N LEU A 146 10.82 -15.15 -11.39
CA LEU A 146 9.75 -14.94 -10.40
C LEU A 146 10.01 -15.72 -9.09
N LEU A 147 10.77 -16.82 -9.12
CA LEU A 147 11.16 -17.52 -7.90
C LEU A 147 12.12 -16.68 -7.03
N GLU A 148 12.86 -15.74 -7.61
CA GLU A 148 13.68 -14.79 -6.83
C GLU A 148 12.80 -13.83 -6.01
N ILE A 149 11.68 -13.39 -6.57
CA ILE A 149 10.71 -12.52 -5.87
C ILE A 149 10.09 -13.28 -4.68
N PHE A 150 9.67 -14.54 -4.90
CA PHE A 150 9.14 -15.38 -3.83
C PHE A 150 10.19 -15.67 -2.76
N TRP A 151 11.44 -15.96 -3.16
CA TRP A 151 12.53 -16.24 -2.25
C TRP A 151 12.79 -15.10 -1.27
N LYS A 152 12.77 -13.84 -1.72
CA LYS A 152 13.00 -12.67 -0.85
C LYS A 152 11.99 -12.57 0.29
N TYR A 153 10.72 -12.92 0.04
CA TYR A 153 9.71 -12.99 1.09
C TYR A 153 10.11 -14.00 2.17
N TYR A 154 10.44 -15.24 1.80
CA TYR A 154 10.79 -16.29 2.77
C TYR A 154 12.11 -16.01 3.49
N ASN A 155 13.09 -15.42 2.80
CA ASN A 155 14.35 -15.01 3.41
C ASN A 155 14.15 -13.96 4.51
N ASP A 156 13.20 -13.04 4.31
CA ASP A 156 12.83 -12.02 5.31
C ASP A 156 11.96 -12.60 6.45
N LEU A 157 11.56 -13.88 6.43
CA LEU A 157 10.83 -14.50 7.55
C LEU A 157 11.72 -15.06 8.66
N ASP A 158 13.03 -15.19 8.40
CA ASP A 158 13.97 -15.89 9.28
C ASP A 158 14.06 -15.27 10.68
N VAL A 159 13.85 -13.96 10.81
CA VAL A 159 13.85 -13.26 12.12
C VAL A 159 12.51 -13.38 12.86
N TRP A 160 11.42 -13.66 12.14
CA TRP A 160 10.09 -13.71 12.73
C TRP A 160 9.73 -15.08 13.30
N PHE A 161 10.31 -16.16 12.76
CA PHE A 161 10.02 -17.53 13.17
C PHE A 161 11.26 -18.34 13.52
N GLU A 162 11.29 -18.89 14.74
CA GLU A 162 12.30 -19.89 15.13
C GLU A 162 12.00 -21.31 14.59
N LYS A 163 10.79 -21.54 14.05
CA LYS A 163 10.24 -22.88 13.78
C LYS A 163 9.74 -23.13 12.35
N LEU A 164 9.89 -22.19 11.42
CA LEU A 164 9.54 -22.52 10.03
C LEU A 164 10.49 -23.62 9.51
N PRO A 165 10.01 -24.57 8.70
CA PRO A 165 10.89 -25.52 8.03
C PRO A 165 11.96 -24.72 7.29
N ILE A 166 13.22 -25.03 7.58
CA ILE A 166 14.42 -24.26 7.22
C ILE A 166 14.46 -24.05 5.70
N ILE A 167 13.84 -22.98 5.19
CA ILE A 167 14.01 -22.53 3.82
C ILE A 167 15.26 -21.65 3.81
N THR A 168 16.43 -22.27 3.84
CA THR A 168 17.74 -21.58 3.86
C THR A 168 18.23 -21.16 2.49
N SER A 169 17.57 -21.61 1.43
CA SER A 169 17.96 -21.28 0.07
C SER A 169 16.78 -21.32 -0.89
N LYS A 170 16.97 -20.68 -2.05
CA LYS A 170 16.08 -20.84 -3.20
C LYS A 170 15.93 -22.31 -3.61
N LYS A 171 16.99 -23.12 -3.52
CA LYS A 171 16.94 -24.55 -3.83
C LYS A 171 16.03 -25.31 -2.86
N SER A 172 16.14 -25.07 -1.55
CA SER A 172 15.23 -25.68 -0.57
C SER A 172 13.80 -25.20 -0.77
N LEU A 173 13.58 -23.94 -1.15
CA LEU A 173 12.25 -23.43 -1.48
C LEU A 173 11.62 -24.24 -2.62
N THR A 174 12.35 -24.42 -3.72
CA THR A 174 11.89 -25.22 -4.86
C THR A 174 11.70 -26.70 -4.54
N GLN A 175 12.47 -27.26 -3.60
CA GLN A 175 12.28 -28.64 -3.16
C GLN A 175 11.01 -28.83 -2.32
N ILE A 176 10.62 -27.81 -1.55
CA ILE A 176 9.44 -27.87 -0.66
C ILE A 176 8.15 -27.56 -1.42
N LEU A 177 8.16 -26.53 -2.28
CA LEU A 177 6.96 -26.03 -2.95
C LEU A 177 6.87 -26.42 -4.43
N GLY A 178 7.96 -26.89 -5.03
CA GLY A 178 8.08 -27.09 -6.46
C GLY A 178 8.58 -25.84 -7.20
N ASN A 179 8.77 -25.99 -8.51
CA ASN A 179 9.23 -24.93 -9.40
C ASN A 179 8.08 -24.11 -10.01
N ASP A 180 6.84 -24.58 -9.86
CA ASP A 180 5.70 -23.94 -10.49
C ASP A 180 5.26 -22.71 -9.69
N ILE A 181 5.15 -21.57 -10.37
CA ILE A 181 4.70 -20.29 -9.80
C ILE A 181 3.38 -20.45 -9.04
N GLU A 182 2.53 -21.34 -9.49
CA GLU A 182 1.22 -21.66 -8.94
C GLU A 182 1.25 -22.18 -7.50
N SER A 183 2.36 -22.82 -7.11
CA SER A 183 2.57 -23.29 -5.74
C SER A 183 2.68 -22.14 -4.74
N TYR A 184 2.96 -20.93 -5.24
CA TYR A 184 3.18 -19.71 -4.45
C TYR A 184 1.99 -18.76 -4.52
N LEU A 185 1.19 -18.79 -5.57
CA LEU A 185 0.15 -17.77 -5.80
C LEU A 185 -1.19 -18.12 -5.18
N LEU A 186 -1.72 -17.20 -4.35
CA LEU A 186 -3.13 -17.18 -3.97
C LEU A 186 -3.89 -16.41 -5.04
N LEU A 187 -4.61 -17.15 -5.89
CA LEU A 187 -5.50 -16.58 -6.88
C LEU A 187 -6.90 -16.40 -6.29
N ARG A 188 -7.51 -15.25 -6.57
CA ARG A 188 -8.91 -14.95 -6.22
C ARG A 188 -9.87 -15.78 -7.06
N LYS A 189 -11.12 -15.91 -6.60
CA LYS A 189 -12.12 -16.56 -7.44
C LYS A 189 -12.46 -15.65 -8.62
N PRO A 190 -12.63 -16.17 -9.84
CA PRO A 190 -13.03 -15.38 -11.01
C PRO A 190 -14.34 -14.60 -10.83
N SER A 191 -15.17 -14.95 -9.84
CA SER A 191 -16.39 -14.21 -9.50
C SER A 191 -16.15 -12.93 -8.69
N GLU A 192 -14.92 -12.71 -8.19
CA GLU A 192 -14.55 -11.59 -7.32
C GLU A 192 -13.90 -10.45 -8.13
N ASN A 193 -14.57 -9.97 -9.19
CA ASN A 193 -14.02 -9.01 -10.18
C ASN A 193 -13.34 -7.79 -9.55
N SER A 194 -13.97 -7.18 -8.53
CA SER A 194 -13.43 -5.99 -7.85
C SER A 194 -12.18 -6.30 -7.03
N VAL A 195 -12.07 -7.51 -6.47
CA VAL A 195 -10.88 -7.96 -5.73
C VAL A 195 -9.74 -8.26 -6.70
N ILE A 196 -10.04 -8.92 -7.82
CA ILE A 196 -9.08 -9.15 -8.91
C ILE A 196 -8.54 -7.82 -9.43
N GLN A 197 -9.42 -6.87 -9.74
CA GLN A 197 -9.04 -5.54 -10.20
C GLN A 197 -8.09 -4.85 -9.23
N ASN A 198 -8.40 -4.91 -7.92
CA ASN A 198 -7.54 -4.32 -6.89
C ASN A 198 -6.18 -5.03 -6.78
N ASP A 199 -6.15 -6.36 -6.86
CA ASP A 199 -4.90 -7.15 -6.85
C ASP A 199 -4.03 -6.82 -8.08
N LEU A 200 -4.62 -6.65 -9.27
CA LEU A 200 -3.93 -6.24 -10.49
C LEU A 200 -3.41 -4.79 -10.40
N ARG A 201 -4.24 -3.86 -9.92
CA ARG A 201 -3.89 -2.45 -9.71
C ARG A 201 -2.67 -2.31 -8.80
N SER A 202 -2.72 -2.89 -7.61
CA SER A 202 -1.58 -2.88 -6.68
C SER A 202 -0.36 -3.61 -7.25
N THR A 203 -0.54 -4.70 -8.00
CA THR A 203 0.60 -5.37 -8.64
C THR A 203 1.32 -4.45 -9.63
N ILE A 204 0.58 -3.73 -10.47
CA ILE A 204 1.14 -2.80 -11.46
C ILE A 204 1.82 -1.60 -10.78
N GLU A 205 1.22 -1.03 -9.74
CA GLU A 205 1.82 0.04 -8.92
C GLU A 205 3.20 -0.38 -8.41
N LEU A 206 3.26 -1.55 -7.76
CA LEU A 206 4.49 -2.10 -7.19
C LEU A 206 5.52 -2.47 -8.26
N ILE A 207 5.10 -2.81 -9.49
CA ILE A 207 6.02 -3.06 -10.62
C ILE A 207 6.71 -1.76 -11.05
N LEU A 208 5.97 -0.66 -11.19
CA LEU A 208 6.58 0.64 -11.52
C LEU A 208 7.55 1.09 -10.43
N ILE A 209 7.17 0.90 -9.16
CA ILE A 209 8.05 1.12 -8.00
C ILE A 209 9.33 0.28 -8.10
N ARG A 210 9.19 -1.02 -8.39
CA ARG A 210 10.34 -1.91 -8.58
C ARG A 210 11.24 -1.45 -9.71
N LYS A 211 10.67 -1.04 -10.85
CA LYS A 211 11.44 -0.49 -11.98
C LYS A 211 12.20 0.77 -11.59
N ALA A 212 11.60 1.66 -10.80
CA ALA A 212 12.28 2.84 -10.28
C ALA A 212 13.47 2.47 -9.38
N LEU A 213 13.26 1.50 -8.47
CA LEU A 213 14.32 0.96 -7.62
C LEU A 213 15.40 0.22 -8.41
N LEU A 214 15.12 -0.31 -9.60
CA LEU A 214 16.14 -0.97 -10.44
C LEU A 214 16.82 -0.04 -11.45
N SER A 215 16.27 1.16 -11.68
CA SER A 215 16.86 2.18 -12.57
C SER A 215 18.11 2.85 -11.97
N ASP A 216 18.69 3.86 -12.63
CA ASP A 216 19.81 4.62 -12.06
C ASP A 216 19.37 5.76 -11.12
N LEU A 217 18.06 5.90 -10.86
CA LEU A 217 17.54 6.90 -9.93
C LEU A 217 18.09 6.67 -8.52
N LYS A 218 18.59 7.75 -7.91
CA LYS A 218 19.07 7.81 -6.52
C LYS A 218 17.98 8.37 -5.62
N LEU A 219 16.94 7.58 -5.41
CA LEU A 219 15.79 7.95 -4.58
C LEU A 219 16.20 7.94 -3.10
N LYS A 220 15.94 9.05 -2.39
CA LYS A 220 16.01 9.07 -0.93
C LYS A 220 14.74 8.47 -0.34
N TYR A 221 13.58 8.82 -0.89
CA TYR A 221 12.28 8.31 -0.48
C TYR A 221 11.52 7.67 -1.64
N LEU A 222 10.82 6.58 -1.33
CA LEU A 222 9.80 6.01 -2.18
C LEU A 222 8.53 5.83 -1.35
N ILE A 223 7.43 6.42 -1.80
CA ILE A 223 6.15 6.42 -1.09
C ILE A 223 5.15 5.54 -1.82
N ILE A 224 4.49 4.66 -1.08
CA ILE A 224 3.35 3.85 -1.53
C ILE A 224 2.08 4.42 -0.89
N ASP A 225 1.02 4.68 -1.67
CA ASP A 225 -0.28 5.01 -1.07
C ASP A 225 -0.95 3.73 -0.58
N GLY A 226 -1.00 3.54 0.74
CA GLY A 226 -1.50 2.31 1.35
C GLY A 226 -0.73 1.90 2.60
N SER A 227 -0.60 0.59 2.80
CA SER A 227 0.03 0.01 3.99
C SER A 227 0.94 -1.14 3.61
N MET A 228 1.90 -1.48 4.48
CA MET A 228 2.74 -2.68 4.29
C MET A 228 2.05 -3.98 4.75
N THR A 229 0.71 -3.98 4.87
CA THR A 229 -0.05 -5.13 5.35
C THR A 229 -0.01 -6.27 4.34
N ILE A 230 0.47 -7.44 4.77
CA ILE A 230 0.40 -8.70 4.04
C ILE A 230 -0.92 -9.39 4.39
N LEU A 231 -1.61 -9.95 3.38
CA LEU A 231 -3.00 -10.43 3.51
C LEU A 231 -3.18 -11.53 4.56
N GLU A 232 -2.19 -12.41 4.69
CA GLU A 232 -2.22 -13.54 5.61
C GLU A 232 -1.14 -13.33 6.66
N PRO A 233 -1.48 -12.78 7.85
CA PRO A 233 -0.48 -12.36 8.82
C PRO A 233 0.22 -13.57 9.42
N LEU A 234 1.51 -13.39 9.69
CA LEU A 234 2.49 -14.38 10.14
C LEU A 234 2.05 -15.06 11.45
N LYS A 235 1.28 -14.38 12.31
CA LYS A 235 0.67 -14.97 13.53
C LYS A 235 -0.22 -16.20 13.24
N ILE A 236 -0.74 -16.37 12.02
CA ILE A 236 -1.52 -17.56 11.61
C ILE A 236 -0.60 -18.67 11.04
N MET A 237 0.66 -18.37 10.73
CA MET A 237 1.62 -19.32 10.18
C MET A 237 2.27 -20.22 11.25
N GLU A 238 2.41 -19.77 12.50
CA GLU A 238 3.02 -20.57 13.59
C GLU A 238 2.31 -21.91 13.88
N LYS A 239 1.10 -22.10 13.34
CA LYS A 239 0.26 -23.29 13.56
C LYS A 239 0.23 -24.26 12.39
N ARG A 240 1.11 -24.15 11.39
CA ARG A 240 1.06 -24.97 10.16
C ARG A 240 2.42 -25.51 9.72
N ASP A 241 2.37 -26.67 9.05
CA ASP A 241 3.54 -27.43 8.58
C ASP A 241 3.96 -27.14 7.12
N SER A 242 3.27 -26.27 6.38
CA SER A 242 3.56 -25.99 4.96
C SER A 242 3.62 -24.49 4.62
N PRO A 243 4.49 -24.08 3.66
CA PRO A 243 4.55 -22.69 3.21
C PRO A 243 3.27 -22.30 2.46
N ARG A 244 2.82 -21.05 2.63
CA ARG A 244 1.54 -20.58 2.08
C ARG A 244 1.65 -19.93 0.72
N LYS A 245 0.53 -20.00 0.00
CA LYS A 245 0.21 -19.19 -1.16
C LYS A 245 -0.21 -17.78 -0.73
N LEU A 246 0.29 -16.74 -1.38
CA LEU A 246 -0.08 -15.34 -1.15
C LEU A 246 -0.44 -14.63 -2.46
N PRO A 247 -1.21 -13.53 -2.44
CA PRO A 247 -1.36 -12.68 -3.61
C PRO A 247 0.02 -12.21 -4.09
N PHE A 248 0.21 -12.14 -5.40
CA PHE A 248 1.52 -11.79 -5.96
C PHE A 248 2.07 -10.44 -5.45
N ARG A 249 1.18 -9.45 -5.23
CA ARG A 249 1.56 -8.14 -4.67
C ARG A 249 2.28 -8.24 -3.32
N ASP A 250 1.98 -9.24 -2.49
CA ASP A 250 2.54 -9.34 -1.14
C ASP A 250 4.01 -9.80 -1.23
N TYR A 251 4.33 -10.71 -2.16
CA TYR A 251 5.70 -11.06 -2.50
C TYR A 251 6.45 -9.88 -3.12
N LEU A 252 5.79 -9.16 -4.03
CA LEU A 252 6.38 -8.01 -4.70
C LEU A 252 6.68 -6.87 -3.71
N LEU A 253 5.82 -6.65 -2.72
CA LEU A 253 6.04 -5.70 -1.63
C LEU A 253 7.35 -6.02 -0.89
N ARG A 254 7.63 -7.30 -0.59
CA ARG A 254 8.90 -7.68 0.05
C ARG A 254 10.10 -7.55 -0.89
N ASP A 255 9.93 -7.87 -2.17
CA ASP A 255 10.98 -7.66 -3.18
C ASP A 255 11.38 -6.17 -3.27
N ILE A 256 10.41 -5.25 -3.26
CA ILE A 256 10.72 -3.82 -3.28
C ILE A 256 11.35 -3.33 -1.96
N CYS A 257 10.94 -3.85 -0.79
CA CYS A 257 11.62 -3.57 0.47
C CYS A 257 13.10 -3.98 0.40
N HIS A 258 13.39 -5.18 -0.12
CA HIS A 258 14.75 -5.68 -0.29
C HIS A 258 15.57 -4.77 -1.22
N HIS A 259 15.02 -4.38 -2.37
CA HIS A 259 15.71 -3.49 -3.30
C HIS A 259 15.91 -2.08 -2.74
N ALA A 260 14.93 -1.54 -2.01
CA ALA A 260 15.01 -0.24 -1.34
C ALA A 260 16.16 -0.22 -0.31
N ARG A 261 16.25 -1.24 0.56
CA ARG A 261 17.37 -1.41 1.50
C ARG A 261 18.72 -1.40 0.79
N LYS A 262 18.86 -2.22 -0.26
CA LYS A 262 20.12 -2.37 -1.00
C LYS A 262 20.57 -1.05 -1.67
N LYS A 263 19.63 -0.15 -1.97
CA LYS A 263 19.90 1.17 -2.54
C LYS A 263 20.01 2.30 -1.52
N GLY A 264 19.74 2.03 -0.24
CA GLY A 264 19.62 3.07 0.77
C GLY A 264 18.42 4.00 0.55
N THR A 265 17.37 3.53 -0.13
CA THR A 265 16.11 4.26 -0.31
C THR A 265 15.17 3.94 0.85
N THR A 266 14.61 4.96 1.48
CA THR A 266 13.56 4.79 2.48
C THR A 266 12.22 4.52 1.81
N LEU A 267 11.69 3.32 2.00
CA LEU A 267 10.36 2.93 1.56
C LEU A 267 9.33 3.22 2.67
N ALA A 268 8.33 4.04 2.37
CA ALA A 268 7.26 4.38 3.31
C ALA A 268 5.90 4.09 2.66
N ALA A 269 5.05 3.29 3.31
CA ALA A 269 3.65 3.15 2.93
C ALA A 269 2.82 4.10 3.78
N ILE A 270 2.07 5.02 3.16
CA ILE A 270 1.32 6.07 3.85
C ILE A 270 -0.16 5.92 3.51
N SER A 271 -1.00 5.87 4.53
CA SER A 271 -2.45 5.72 4.37
C SER A 271 -3.22 6.79 5.14
N LYS A 272 -4.12 7.48 4.43
CA LYS A 272 -5.13 8.38 5.01
C LYS A 272 -6.28 7.62 5.68
N THR A 273 -6.59 6.43 5.17
CA THR A 273 -7.73 5.61 5.60
C THR A 273 -7.24 4.27 6.11
N HIS A 274 -7.17 4.13 7.42
CA HIS A 274 -6.59 2.96 8.07
C HIS A 274 -7.45 2.43 9.22
N THR A 275 -7.15 1.22 9.66
CA THR A 275 -7.90 0.50 10.70
C THR A 275 -7.18 0.42 12.05
N VAL A 276 -6.15 1.25 12.29
CA VAL A 276 -5.45 1.31 13.59
C VAL A 276 -6.44 1.66 14.70
N PRO A 277 -6.66 0.74 15.66
CA PRO A 277 -7.63 0.93 16.73
C PRO A 277 -7.22 2.12 17.60
N GLY A 278 -8.21 2.90 18.05
CA GLY A 278 -7.98 4.07 18.89
C GLY A 278 -7.11 5.16 18.28
N SER A 279 -6.87 5.17 16.97
CA SER A 279 -6.10 6.25 16.31
C SER A 279 -6.65 7.65 16.59
N PHE A 280 -7.98 7.80 16.65
CA PHE A 280 -8.63 9.03 17.10
C PHE A 280 -8.31 9.36 18.57
N LEU A 281 -8.33 8.36 19.46
CA LEU A 281 -8.05 8.54 20.88
C LEU A 281 -6.56 8.88 21.13
N ILE A 282 -5.63 8.24 20.41
CA ILE A 282 -4.20 8.59 20.43
C ILE A 282 -3.99 10.02 19.94
N SER A 283 -4.69 10.41 18.87
CA SER A 283 -4.67 11.80 18.41
C SER A 283 -5.23 12.79 19.43
N LYS A 284 -6.27 12.41 20.17
CA LYS A 284 -6.82 13.23 21.24
C LYS A 284 -5.80 13.38 22.37
N LEU A 285 -5.16 12.27 22.78
CA LEU A 285 -4.08 12.29 23.77
C LEU A 285 -2.93 13.21 23.34
N ALA A 286 -2.49 13.14 22.09
CA ALA A 286 -1.50 14.08 21.55
C ALA A 286 -1.95 15.55 21.67
N THR A 287 -3.23 15.83 21.43
CA THR A 287 -3.80 17.17 21.59
C THR A 287 -3.82 17.62 23.06
N ASP A 288 -4.15 16.71 23.98
CA ASP A 288 -4.15 16.96 25.42
C ASP A 288 -2.73 17.24 25.95
N LEU A 289 -1.69 16.67 25.31
CA LEU A 289 -0.27 17.00 25.52
C LEU A 289 0.14 18.35 24.89
N GLY A 290 -0.77 19.02 24.18
CA GLY A 290 -0.52 20.30 23.50
C GLY A 290 -0.03 20.18 22.06
N PHE A 291 -0.07 18.99 21.46
CA PHE A 291 0.40 18.74 20.09
C PHE A 291 -0.77 18.67 19.12
N LYS A 292 -1.04 19.76 18.40
CA LYS A 292 -2.11 19.82 17.39
C LYS A 292 -1.70 19.18 16.06
N ASP A 293 -0.43 19.34 15.70
CA ASP A 293 0.25 18.87 14.49
C ASP A 293 1.74 18.65 14.76
N HIS A 294 2.48 18.27 13.72
CA HIS A 294 3.90 17.92 13.73
C HIS A 294 4.26 16.94 14.86
N TRP A 295 3.50 15.86 14.93
CA TRP A 295 3.75 14.77 15.88
C TRP A 295 3.63 13.41 15.20
N TYR A 296 4.31 12.45 15.78
CA TYR A 296 4.15 11.03 15.47
C TYR A 296 4.04 10.20 16.74
N CYS A 297 3.44 9.02 16.64
CA CYS A 297 3.34 8.02 17.69
C CYS A 297 3.70 6.67 17.08
N ARG A 298 4.79 6.06 17.56
CA ARG A 298 5.13 4.69 17.16
C ARG A 298 4.14 3.71 17.78
N ILE A 299 3.67 2.74 17.00
CA ILE A 299 2.76 1.68 17.45
C ILE A 299 3.56 0.39 17.61
N PRO A 300 3.97 0.05 18.84
CA PRO A 300 4.96 -1.01 19.01
C PRO A 300 4.38 -2.40 18.71
N GLY A 301 5.23 -3.23 18.10
CA GLY A 301 4.93 -4.62 17.77
C GLY A 301 5.32 -5.60 18.88
N VAL A 302 4.89 -6.86 18.73
CA VAL A 302 5.20 -7.94 19.69
C VAL A 302 6.70 -8.22 19.82
N LYS A 303 7.48 -8.01 18.74
CA LYS A 303 8.91 -8.30 18.68
C LYS A 303 9.80 -7.12 19.11
N GLU A 304 9.21 -5.96 19.41
CA GLU A 304 9.94 -4.76 19.83
C GLU A 304 10.09 -4.74 21.36
N LYS A 305 11.09 -4.01 21.87
CA LYS A 305 11.44 -4.02 23.31
C LYS A 305 10.31 -3.48 24.19
N GLU A 306 9.56 -2.54 23.63
CA GLU A 306 8.43 -1.88 24.25
C GLU A 306 7.25 -2.83 24.43
N GLY A 307 7.15 -3.88 23.60
CA GLY A 307 6.04 -4.84 23.56
C GLY A 307 4.74 -4.25 23.00
N GLU A 308 3.81 -5.13 22.66
CA GLU A 308 2.52 -4.75 22.07
C GLU A 308 1.66 -3.90 23.03
N LEU A 309 0.88 -2.96 22.49
CA LEU A 309 -0.10 -2.17 23.26
C LEU A 309 -1.35 -3.00 23.52
N ASN A 310 -2.01 -2.80 24.67
CA ASN A 310 -3.29 -3.44 24.96
C ASN A 310 -4.33 -3.15 23.87
N ILE A 311 -4.34 -1.94 23.33
CA ILE A 311 -5.26 -1.54 22.26
C ILE A 311 -5.02 -2.29 20.93
N THR A 312 -3.82 -2.83 20.70
CA THR A 312 -3.45 -3.58 19.49
C THR A 312 -3.34 -5.09 19.68
N LYS A 313 -3.32 -5.62 20.91
CA LYS A 313 -3.14 -7.06 21.23
C LYS A 313 -3.95 -8.08 20.41
N SER A 314 -5.18 -7.73 20.04
CA SER A 314 -6.08 -8.61 19.26
C SER A 314 -6.12 -8.29 17.76
N ARG A 315 -5.27 -7.36 17.29
CA ARG A 315 -5.24 -6.90 15.90
C ARG A 315 -4.09 -7.56 15.15
N ILE A 316 -4.41 -8.65 14.47
CA ILE A 316 -3.41 -9.46 13.75
C ILE A 316 -2.65 -8.73 12.63
N TYR A 317 -3.13 -7.56 12.18
CA TYR A 317 -2.54 -6.77 11.10
C TYR A 317 -1.88 -5.47 11.58
N ILE A 318 -1.81 -5.21 12.88
CA ILE A 318 -1.40 -3.91 13.42
C ILE A 318 -0.46 -4.07 14.62
N PRO A 319 0.82 -3.66 14.50
CA PRO A 319 1.49 -3.34 13.23
C PRO A 319 1.52 -4.55 12.29
N PRO A 320 1.64 -4.37 10.95
CA PRO A 320 1.90 -5.49 10.06
C PRO A 320 3.17 -6.21 10.44
N ASP A 321 3.18 -7.51 10.17
CA ASP A 321 4.42 -8.25 10.21
C ASP A 321 5.44 -7.68 9.22
N LEU A 322 6.72 -7.71 9.61
CA LEU A 322 7.84 -7.15 8.81
C LEU A 322 7.77 -5.64 8.56
N ALA A 323 6.93 -4.90 9.30
CA ALA A 323 6.85 -3.46 9.25
C ALA A 323 6.90 -2.83 10.64
N VAL A 324 7.26 -1.54 10.69
CA VAL A 324 7.14 -0.68 11.87
C VAL A 324 6.10 0.38 11.56
N THR A 325 5.05 0.46 12.37
CA THR A 325 3.92 1.37 12.14
C THR A 325 4.02 2.60 13.04
N TYR A 326 3.71 3.74 12.44
CA TYR A 326 3.51 5.00 13.11
C TYR A 326 2.12 5.55 12.81
N LEU A 327 1.56 6.26 13.77
CA LEU A 327 0.53 7.26 13.52
C LEU A 327 1.21 8.63 13.46
N ALA A 328 0.85 9.48 12.51
CA ALA A 328 1.42 10.81 12.41
C ALA A 328 0.39 11.85 11.99
N ARG A 329 0.65 13.11 12.36
CA ARG A 329 -0.12 14.25 11.86
C ARG A 329 0.83 15.39 11.55
N PHE A 330 0.89 15.75 10.27
CA PHE A 330 1.68 16.88 9.77
C PHE A 330 0.90 18.20 9.80
N TYR A 331 -0.43 18.16 9.78
CA TYR A 331 -1.28 19.34 9.78
C TYR A 331 -2.57 19.10 10.55
N TYR A 332 -3.02 20.09 11.34
CA TYR A 332 -4.13 19.89 12.29
C TYR A 332 -5.49 19.62 11.64
N LEU A 333 -5.71 20.04 10.38
CA LEU A 333 -6.95 19.76 9.63
C LEU A 333 -6.95 18.39 8.96
N MET A 334 -5.82 17.68 8.96
CA MET A 334 -5.74 16.36 8.34
C MET A 334 -6.09 15.25 9.32
N PRO A 335 -6.69 14.15 8.81
CA PRO A 335 -6.78 12.94 9.60
C PRO A 335 -5.37 12.49 10.02
N THR A 336 -5.31 11.75 11.12
CA THR A 336 -4.10 11.02 11.49
C THR A 336 -3.76 10.05 10.37
N LEU A 337 -2.52 10.08 9.91
CA LEU A 337 -2.00 9.18 8.89
C LEU A 337 -1.42 7.95 9.57
N ARG A 338 -1.56 6.79 8.92
CA ARG A 338 -0.75 5.61 9.22
C ARG A 338 0.45 5.60 8.29
N ILE A 339 1.62 5.39 8.84
CA ILE A 339 2.88 5.29 8.09
C ILE A 339 3.57 4.00 8.50
N ASP A 340 3.78 3.10 7.54
CA ASP A 340 4.52 1.86 7.73
C ASP A 340 5.89 1.96 7.06
N PHE A 341 6.95 1.58 7.77
CA PHE A 341 8.30 1.40 7.24
C PHE A 341 8.69 -0.07 7.25
N ASP A 342 9.58 -0.47 6.35
CA ASP A 342 10.15 -1.81 6.38
C ASP A 342 10.93 -2.05 7.69
N TYR A 343 10.64 -3.16 8.37
CA TYR A 343 11.24 -3.47 9.67
C TYR A 343 12.77 -3.59 9.61
N TYR A 344 13.30 -4.24 8.58
CA TYR A 344 14.75 -4.43 8.44
C TYR A 344 15.47 -3.13 8.19
N TRP A 345 14.94 -2.28 7.30
CA TRP A 345 15.43 -0.93 7.11
C TRP A 345 15.35 -0.13 8.42
N TRP A 346 14.22 -0.15 9.12
CA TRP A 346 14.04 0.60 10.36
C TRP A 346 15.06 0.16 11.43
N LYS A 347 15.28 -1.15 11.56
CA LYS A 347 16.28 -1.71 12.48
C LYS A 347 17.70 -1.29 12.17
N GLU A 348 18.04 -1.17 10.88
CA GLU A 348 19.39 -0.81 10.44
C GLU A 348 19.67 0.68 10.55
N TYR A 349 18.68 1.54 10.25
CA TYR A 349 18.89 2.98 10.09
C TYR A 349 18.28 3.85 11.18
N ILE A 350 17.33 3.33 11.95
CA ILE A 350 16.58 4.10 12.95
C ILE A 350 16.81 3.56 14.36
N GLN A 351 16.67 2.24 14.55
CA GLN A 351 16.82 1.62 15.87
C GLN A 351 18.21 1.87 16.45
N ASP A 352 18.24 2.31 17.71
CA ASP A 352 19.49 2.45 18.47
C ASP A 352 19.31 1.87 19.88
N SER A 353 20.43 1.51 20.50
CA SER A 353 20.48 1.17 21.91
C SER A 353 20.21 2.38 22.82
N ASP A 354 20.56 3.60 22.38
CA ASP A 354 20.24 4.86 23.05
C ASP A 354 18.89 5.39 22.54
N PRO A 355 17.85 5.45 23.40
CA PRO A 355 16.53 5.96 23.02
C PRO A 355 16.56 7.39 22.47
N LYS A 356 17.52 8.24 22.89
CA LYS A 356 17.63 9.61 22.39
C LYS A 356 18.11 9.65 20.94
N ILE A 357 19.07 8.79 20.59
CA ILE A 357 19.59 8.69 19.22
C ILE A 357 18.49 8.13 18.31
N GLN A 358 17.79 7.09 18.76
CA GLN A 358 16.65 6.54 18.02
C GLN A 358 15.58 7.60 17.76
N GLN A 359 15.19 8.36 18.79
CA GLN A 359 14.21 9.45 18.65
C GLN A 359 14.70 10.53 17.67
N GLN A 360 15.99 10.90 17.68
CA GLN A 360 16.55 11.85 16.72
C GLN A 360 16.49 11.32 15.27
N ASN A 361 16.76 10.03 15.08
CA ASN A 361 16.65 9.38 13.76
C ASN A 361 15.20 9.36 13.27
N GLU A 362 14.25 9.05 14.14
CA GLU A 362 12.81 9.12 13.86
C GLU A 362 12.38 10.55 13.52
N ILE A 363 12.75 11.55 14.34
CA ILE A 363 12.45 12.96 14.06
C ILE A 363 12.95 13.37 12.68
N LYS A 364 14.18 12.96 12.30
CA LYS A 364 14.74 13.31 10.99
C LYS A 364 13.88 12.81 9.83
N ILE A 365 13.39 11.56 9.89
CA ILE A 365 12.53 11.03 8.82
C ILE A 365 11.16 11.71 8.81
N PHE A 366 10.61 12.06 9.98
CA PHE A 366 9.33 12.77 10.05
C PHE A 366 9.43 14.22 9.60
N LYS A 367 10.56 14.91 9.83
CA LYS A 367 10.83 16.22 9.22
C LYS A 367 10.88 16.13 7.69
N ASP A 368 11.55 15.11 7.15
CA ASP A 368 11.58 14.86 5.70
C ASP A 368 10.18 14.60 5.13
N LEU A 369 9.35 13.79 5.81
CA LEU A 369 7.95 13.55 5.41
C LEU A 369 7.08 14.80 5.52
N ASP A 370 7.25 15.58 6.60
CA ASP A 370 6.53 16.83 6.84
C ASP A 370 6.85 17.88 5.78
N PHE A 371 8.12 17.98 5.36
CA PHE A 371 8.53 18.85 4.24
C PHE A 371 7.70 18.56 2.97
N MET A 372 7.53 17.28 2.66
CA MET A 372 6.76 16.83 1.50
C MET A 372 5.25 17.03 1.64
N ALA A 373 4.74 17.14 2.86
CA ALA A 373 3.31 17.19 3.17
C ALA A 373 2.80 18.61 3.44
N HIS A 374 3.57 19.41 4.17
CA HIS A 374 3.18 20.72 4.70
C HIS A 374 3.92 21.85 3.98
N GLU A 375 5.25 21.80 3.89
CA GLU A 375 6.03 22.89 3.26
C GLU A 375 5.84 22.94 1.73
N ALA A 376 5.62 21.80 1.10
CA ALA A 376 5.15 21.71 -0.29
C ALA A 376 3.70 22.22 -0.50
N ARG A 377 3.04 22.72 0.56
CA ARG A 377 1.64 23.22 0.58
C ARG A 377 0.60 22.21 0.16
N TRP A 378 0.83 20.92 0.45
CA TRP A 378 -0.11 19.86 0.13
C TRP A 378 -0.97 19.43 1.32
N TYR A 379 -1.43 20.45 2.05
CA TYR A 379 -2.40 20.35 3.14
C TYR A 379 -2.11 19.27 4.19
N GLY A 380 -0.86 18.81 4.39
CA GLY A 380 -0.51 17.80 5.39
C GLY A 380 -0.55 16.34 4.92
N TYR A 381 -0.63 16.07 3.62
CA TYR A 381 -0.32 14.76 3.04
C TYR A 381 0.80 14.90 1.99
N PRO A 382 1.78 13.99 1.90
CA PRO A 382 2.87 14.13 0.95
C PRO A 382 2.38 14.35 -0.48
N CYS A 383 2.93 15.34 -1.18
CA CYS A 383 2.52 15.68 -2.54
C CYS A 383 2.84 14.61 -3.61
N PRO A 384 3.92 13.79 -3.54
CA PRO A 384 4.23 12.87 -4.64
C PRO A 384 3.12 11.84 -4.91
N PRO A 385 2.53 11.15 -3.90
CA PRO A 385 1.40 10.26 -4.16
C PRO A 385 0.17 10.99 -4.69
N ALA A 386 -0.06 12.25 -4.32
CA ALA A 386 -1.18 13.01 -4.84
C ALA A 386 -1.02 13.35 -6.33
N PHE A 387 0.18 13.71 -6.77
CA PHE A 387 0.44 13.88 -8.22
C PHE A 387 0.32 12.56 -8.98
N ALA A 388 0.79 11.45 -8.39
CA ALA A 388 0.63 10.13 -9.00
C ALA A 388 -0.86 9.75 -9.14
N HIS A 389 -1.68 10.09 -8.14
CA HIS A 389 -3.13 9.92 -8.19
C HIS A 389 -3.76 10.74 -9.31
N GLU A 390 -3.47 12.04 -9.37
CA GLU A 390 -4.02 12.95 -10.39
C GLU A 390 -3.62 12.52 -11.82
N ASP A 391 -2.40 11.99 -12.00
CA ASP A 391 -1.92 11.55 -13.32
C ASP A 391 -2.50 10.21 -13.78
N CYS A 392 -2.90 9.33 -12.85
CA CYS A 392 -3.42 8.01 -13.21
C CYS A 392 -4.94 7.85 -13.11
N VAL A 393 -5.65 8.73 -12.38
CA VAL A 393 -7.09 8.59 -12.12
C VAL A 393 -7.89 8.58 -13.43
N ILE A 394 -8.72 7.56 -13.58
CA ILE A 394 -9.67 7.48 -14.69
C ILE A 394 -11.01 8.00 -14.18
N THR A 395 -11.43 9.16 -14.67
CA THR A 395 -12.73 9.73 -14.32
C THR A 395 -13.86 8.93 -14.95
N TRP A 396 -15.07 9.09 -14.41
CA TRP A 396 -16.26 8.44 -14.94
C TRP A 396 -16.48 8.72 -16.43
N ASP A 397 -16.32 9.98 -16.85
CA ASP A 397 -16.52 10.37 -18.25
C ASP A 397 -15.45 9.74 -19.15
N GLN A 398 -14.21 9.67 -18.69
CA GLN A 398 -13.13 8.97 -19.39
C GLN A 398 -13.42 7.47 -19.50
N GLN A 399 -13.91 6.84 -18.44
CA GLN A 399 -14.31 5.43 -18.44
C GLN A 399 -15.37 5.14 -19.52
N LEU A 400 -16.38 6.01 -19.66
CA LEU A 400 -17.40 5.86 -20.69
C LEU A 400 -16.80 5.95 -22.11
N ILE A 401 -15.94 6.93 -22.36
CA ILE A 401 -15.27 7.12 -23.66
C ILE A 401 -14.39 5.92 -24.01
N VAL A 402 -13.60 5.43 -23.06
CA VAL A 402 -12.71 4.28 -23.27
C VAL A 402 -13.53 3.01 -23.52
N SER A 403 -14.64 2.82 -22.78
CA SER A 403 -15.54 1.67 -22.99
C SER A 403 -16.15 1.67 -24.40
N ASP A 404 -16.62 2.82 -24.89
CA ASP A 404 -17.16 2.95 -26.25
C ASP A 404 -16.10 2.66 -27.32
N LYS A 405 -14.85 3.11 -27.09
CA LYS A 405 -13.73 2.82 -27.99
C LYS A 405 -13.43 1.32 -28.05
N VAL A 406 -13.44 0.62 -26.92
CA VAL A 406 -13.23 -0.83 -26.84
C VAL A 406 -14.32 -1.60 -27.58
N VAL A 407 -15.59 -1.20 -27.42
CA VAL A 407 -16.70 -1.77 -28.19
C VAL A 407 -16.50 -1.54 -29.69
N GLY A 408 -16.06 -0.34 -30.10
CA GLY A 408 -15.72 -0.03 -31.48
C GLY A 408 -14.65 -0.97 -32.06
N VAL A 409 -13.56 -1.17 -31.32
CA VAL A 409 -12.49 -2.11 -31.71
C VAL A 409 -13.04 -3.54 -31.84
N GLY A 410 -13.85 -4.00 -30.87
CA GLY A 410 -14.48 -5.32 -30.94
C GLY A 410 -15.35 -5.52 -32.18
N LYS A 411 -16.10 -4.48 -32.59
CA LYS A 411 -16.90 -4.50 -33.83
C LYS A 411 -16.04 -4.56 -35.08
N GLU A 412 -14.96 -3.77 -35.14
CA GLU A 412 -14.00 -3.79 -36.25
C GLU A 412 -13.32 -5.16 -36.41
N MET A 413 -13.14 -5.88 -35.31
CA MET A 413 -12.64 -7.26 -35.30
C MET A 413 -13.69 -8.32 -35.64
N GLY A 414 -14.94 -7.93 -35.90
CA GLY A 414 -16.02 -8.84 -36.29
C GLY A 414 -16.74 -9.54 -35.13
N LEU A 415 -16.57 -9.07 -33.88
CA LEU A 415 -17.32 -9.60 -32.74
C LEU A 415 -18.80 -9.22 -32.84
N ASN A 416 -19.68 -10.11 -32.37
CA ASN A 416 -21.11 -9.86 -32.38
C ASN A 416 -21.47 -8.70 -31.43
N GLU A 417 -21.94 -7.59 -31.99
CA GLU A 417 -22.32 -6.38 -31.26
C GLU A 417 -23.33 -6.64 -30.13
N ARG A 418 -24.27 -7.57 -30.32
CA ARG A 418 -25.28 -7.88 -29.28
C ARG A 418 -24.68 -8.58 -28.07
N ALA A 419 -23.53 -9.23 -28.24
CA ALA A 419 -22.81 -9.91 -27.16
C ALA A 419 -21.74 -9.03 -26.50
N LEU A 420 -21.48 -7.82 -27.03
CA LEU A 420 -20.60 -6.83 -26.41
C LEU A 420 -21.38 -5.99 -25.39
N ILE A 421 -20.98 -6.06 -24.14
CA ILE A 421 -21.57 -5.29 -23.04
C ILE A 421 -20.53 -4.27 -22.57
N SER A 422 -20.79 -2.98 -22.86
CA SER A 422 -19.99 -1.85 -22.36
C SER A 422 -20.20 -1.64 -20.85
N ALA A 423 -19.25 -0.97 -20.18
CA ALA A 423 -19.38 -0.50 -18.81
C ALA A 423 -20.73 0.18 -18.54
N ARG A 424 -21.13 1.10 -19.43
CA ARG A 424 -22.42 1.83 -19.32
C ARG A 424 -23.61 0.88 -19.18
N ARG A 425 -23.67 -0.20 -19.96
CA ARG A 425 -24.78 -1.15 -19.92
C ARG A 425 -24.79 -1.98 -18.65
N MET A 426 -23.62 -2.33 -18.10
CA MET A 426 -23.49 -3.13 -16.87
C MET A 426 -23.94 -2.38 -15.62
N ILE A 427 -23.88 -1.05 -15.63
CA ILE A 427 -24.30 -0.21 -14.50
C ILE A 427 -25.83 -0.04 -14.46
N PHE A 428 -26.49 -0.13 -15.61
CA PHE A 428 -27.94 0.06 -15.75
C PHE A 428 -28.72 -1.25 -15.98
N SER A 429 -28.03 -2.39 -15.99
CA SER A 429 -28.60 -3.75 -16.00
C SER A 429 -28.67 -4.32 -14.59
#